data_AF-C7IWA9-F1
#
_entry.id   AF-C7IWA9-F1
#
_cell.length_a   1.000
_cell.length_b   1.000
_cell.length_c   1.000
_cell.angle_alpha   90.00
_cell.angle_beta   90.00
_cell.angle_gamma   90.00
#
_symmetry.space_group_name_H-M   'P 1'
#
loop_
_entity.id
_entity.type
_entity.pdbx_description
1 polymer ?
#
loop_
_entity_poly.entity_id
_entity_poly.type
_entity_poly.pdbx_seq_one_letter_code
_entity_poly.pdbx_strand_id
1 'polypeptide(L)'
;MRPSPALAGGGRTVANLLSATEWMLPSPATQVHTISVLPSHSPPSPPHHFAFSNLTTAPKRNGGKGEEEGRPRFEVVRDDLLHPLANGNKARKLDALLPLLRRRGATDVVTCGGCQSAHAAATGEIWITHFVFLHST
;
A
#
# COMPACT_ATOMS: atom_id res chain seq x y z
N MET A 1 1.85 51.42 8.14
CA MET A 1 2.58 50.18 8.50
C MET A 1 1.61 49.01 8.36
N ARG A 2 1.83 48.11 7.40
CA ARG A 2 1.09 46.83 7.33
C ARG A 2 1.61 45.92 8.45
N PRO A 3 0.76 45.28 9.26
CA PRO A 3 1.24 44.24 10.16
C PRO A 3 1.75 43.08 9.30
N SER A 4 3.00 42.67 9.51
CA SER A 4 3.51 41.39 9.04
C SER A 4 2.65 40.28 9.60
N PRO A 5 2.24 39.26 8.81
CA PRO A 5 1.58 38.10 9.39
C PRO A 5 2.59 37.42 10.30
N ALA A 6 2.26 37.39 11.58
CA ALA A 6 2.99 36.61 12.58
C ALA A 6 3.06 35.17 12.08
N LEU A 7 4.28 34.67 11.98
CA LEU A 7 4.58 33.26 11.76
C LEU A 7 4.03 32.49 12.97
N ALA A 8 2.75 32.14 12.92
CA ALA A 8 2.07 31.42 13.97
C ALA A 8 2.65 30.00 14.00
N GLY A 9 3.63 29.81 14.89
CA GLY A 9 4.19 28.51 15.26
C GLY A 9 3.16 27.68 16.01
N GLY A 10 2.14 27.18 15.30
CA GLY A 10 1.27 26.13 15.79
C GLY A 10 1.94 24.79 15.54
N GLY A 11 2.39 24.12 16.60
CA GLY A 11 2.96 22.78 16.50
C GLY A 11 1.98 21.85 15.79
N ARG A 12 2.30 21.45 14.55
CA ARG A 12 1.47 20.51 13.79
C ARG A 12 1.69 19.13 14.40
N THR A 13 0.80 18.70 15.28
CA THR A 13 0.78 17.30 15.74
C THR A 13 0.54 16.37 14.55
N VAL A 14 1.15 15.19 14.58
CA VAL A 14 1.02 14.17 13.52
C VAL A 14 -0.45 13.85 13.23
N ALA A 15 -1.29 13.74 14.27
CA ALA A 15 -2.73 13.52 14.10
C ALA A 15 -3.40 14.61 13.24
N ASN A 16 -3.18 15.89 13.57
CA ASN A 16 -3.73 17.01 12.80
C ASN A 16 -3.23 17.03 11.35
N LEU A 17 -1.97 16.64 11.11
CA LEU A 17 -1.46 16.50 9.75
C LEU A 17 -2.20 15.38 9.00
N LEU A 18 -2.33 14.20 9.60
CA LEU A 18 -2.99 13.05 8.97
C LEU A 18 -4.48 13.30 8.70
N SER A 19 -5.18 13.99 9.60
CA SER A 19 -6.60 14.35 9.43
C SER A 19 -6.83 15.46 8.40
N ALA A 20 -5.88 16.37 8.24
CA ALA A 20 -5.98 17.46 7.26
C ALA A 20 -5.43 17.07 5.87
N THR A 21 -4.71 15.95 5.77
CA THR A 21 -4.22 15.42 4.49
C THR A 21 -5.40 14.88 3.69
N GLU A 22 -5.53 15.39 2.46
CA GLU A 22 -6.39 14.82 1.46
C GLU A 22 -5.65 13.64 0.81
N TRP A 23 -6.06 12.44 1.14
CA TRP A 23 -5.49 11.20 0.60
C TRP A 23 -6.09 10.91 -0.77
N MET A 24 -5.28 10.41 -1.70
CA MET A 24 -5.73 9.99 -3.03
C MET A 24 -6.38 8.61 -3.01
N LEU A 25 -5.90 7.72 -2.15
CA LEU A 25 -6.45 6.38 -1.99
C LEU A 25 -7.74 6.45 -1.16
N PRO A 26 -8.79 5.71 -1.56
CA PRO A 26 -10.07 5.70 -0.85
C PRO A 26 -9.97 5.09 0.55
N SER A 27 -8.97 4.21 0.78
CA SER A 27 -8.68 3.63 2.08
C SER A 27 -7.18 3.40 2.23
N PRO A 28 -6.58 3.78 3.37
CA PRO A 28 -5.19 3.47 3.66
C PRO A 28 -5.00 2.01 4.12
N ALA A 29 -6.07 1.24 4.30
CA ALA A 29 -5.98 -0.13 4.83
C ALA A 29 -5.33 -1.07 3.80
N THR A 30 -4.34 -1.83 4.25
CA THR A 30 -3.76 -2.93 3.46
C THR A 30 -4.38 -4.25 3.85
N GLN A 31 -4.50 -5.16 2.89
CA GLN A 31 -5.04 -6.49 3.18
C GLN A 31 -3.95 -7.35 3.82
N VAL A 32 -4.31 -8.10 4.87
CA VAL A 32 -3.44 -9.11 5.46
C VAL A 32 -4.01 -10.47 5.08
N HIS A 33 -3.19 -11.28 4.40
CA HIS A 33 -3.57 -12.61 3.94
C HIS A 33 -2.90 -13.66 4.80
N THR A 34 -3.65 -14.70 5.19
CA THR A 34 -3.06 -15.88 5.84
C THR A 34 -2.75 -16.92 4.77
N ILE A 35 -1.49 -17.30 4.65
CA ILE A 35 -1.05 -18.35 3.72
C ILE A 35 -0.86 -19.64 4.49
N SER A 36 -1.55 -20.70 4.07
CA SER A 36 -1.34 -22.06 4.60
C SER A 36 -0.42 -22.85 3.69
N VAL A 37 0.49 -23.61 4.29
CA VAL A 37 1.40 -24.52 3.58
C VAL A 37 0.81 -25.93 3.60
N LEU A 38 0.54 -26.48 2.42
CA LEU A 38 -0.01 -27.80 2.20
C LEU A 38 1.13 -28.78 1.87
N PRO A 39 1.28 -29.87 2.63
CA PRO A 39 2.23 -30.93 2.28
C PRO A 39 1.78 -31.68 1.02
N SER A 40 2.72 -31.99 0.12
CA SER A 40 2.47 -32.88 -1.02
C SER A 40 2.46 -34.34 -0.55
N HIS A 41 1.32 -35.01 -0.65
CA HIS A 41 1.14 -36.41 -0.24
C HIS A 41 1.01 -37.39 -1.42
N SER A 42 1.38 -37.03 -2.65
CA SER A 42 1.28 -37.93 -3.82
C SER A 42 2.64 -38.47 -4.31
N PRO A 43 2.89 -39.79 -4.21
CA PRO A 43 3.91 -40.44 -5.02
C PRO A 43 3.43 -40.54 -6.49
N PRO A 44 4.28 -40.35 -7.52
CA PRO A 44 5.74 -40.35 -7.52
C PRO A 44 6.34 -38.93 -7.75
N SER A 45 5.91 -37.93 -6.98
CA SER A 45 6.42 -36.56 -7.15
C SER A 45 7.72 -36.29 -6.34
N PRO A 46 8.63 -35.43 -6.84
CA PRO A 46 9.94 -35.18 -6.21
C PRO A 46 9.83 -34.60 -4.79
N PRO A 47 10.87 -34.75 -3.95
CA PRO A 47 10.74 -34.81 -2.48
C PRO A 47 10.36 -33.51 -1.75
N HIS A 48 10.06 -32.39 -2.41
CA HIS A 48 9.83 -31.09 -1.75
C HIS A 48 8.80 -30.19 -2.45
N HIS A 49 7.69 -30.76 -2.93
CA HIS A 49 6.60 -29.93 -3.45
C HIS A 49 5.76 -29.39 -2.29
N PHE A 50 5.83 -28.08 -2.04
CA PHE A 50 4.91 -27.38 -1.17
C PHE A 50 3.85 -26.69 -2.02
N ALA A 51 2.58 -26.84 -1.64
CA ALA A 51 1.52 -26.03 -2.21
C ALA A 51 1.12 -24.94 -1.21
N PHE A 52 0.81 -23.74 -1.70
CA PHE A 52 0.37 -22.63 -0.88
C PHE A 52 -1.10 -22.34 -1.17
N SER A 53 -1.89 -22.23 -0.11
CA SER A 53 -3.29 -21.78 -0.22
C SER A 53 -3.45 -20.44 0.47
N ASN A 54 -4.01 -19.48 -0.26
CA ASN A 54 -4.27 -18.13 0.23
C ASN A 54 -5.66 -18.09 0.87
N LEU A 55 -5.71 -17.97 2.19
CA LEU A 55 -6.94 -17.71 2.93
C LEU A 55 -7.08 -16.20 3.13
N THR A 56 -7.94 -15.61 2.32
CA THR A 56 -8.30 -14.17 2.38
C THR A 56 -9.28 -13.84 3.49
N THR A 57 -9.86 -14.85 4.13
CA THR A 57 -10.73 -14.72 5.30
C THR A 57 -10.10 -15.44 6.48
N ALA A 58 -10.06 -14.78 7.63
CA ALA A 58 -9.65 -15.44 8.87
C ALA A 58 -10.56 -16.68 9.06
N PRO A 59 -9.99 -17.90 9.19
CA PRO A 59 -10.80 -19.07 9.45
C PRO A 59 -11.55 -18.82 10.76
N LYS A 60 -12.89 -18.88 10.72
CA LYS A 60 -13.70 -18.81 11.94
C LYS A 60 -13.18 -19.87 12.89
N ARG A 61 -12.75 -19.47 14.08
CA ARG A 61 -12.37 -20.37 15.17
C ARG A 61 -13.62 -21.05 15.71
N ASN A 62 -14.27 -21.88 14.89
CA ASN A 62 -15.22 -22.86 15.36
C ASN A 62 -14.41 -23.95 16.05
N GLY A 63 -14.72 -24.25 17.31
CA GLY A 63 -14.06 -25.26 18.15
C GLY A 63 -14.25 -26.71 17.69
N GLY A 64 -14.09 -26.98 16.39
CA GLY A 64 -13.99 -28.31 15.83
C GLY A 64 -12.55 -28.81 15.97
N LYS A 65 -12.30 -29.62 16.99
CA LYS A 65 -11.07 -30.41 17.13
C LYS A 65 -10.79 -31.20 15.86
N GLY A 66 -9.56 -31.16 15.34
CA GLY A 66 -9.10 -32.27 14.50
C GLY A 66 -7.93 -31.97 13.58
N GLU A 67 -8.11 -31.16 12.54
CA GLU A 67 -7.24 -31.27 11.35
C GLU A 67 -6.52 -29.96 10.96
N GLU A 68 -7.01 -28.79 11.38
CA GLU A 68 -6.41 -27.50 10.99
C GLU A 68 -5.29 -27.01 11.93
N GLU A 69 -5.19 -27.56 13.14
CA GLU A 69 -4.44 -26.99 14.27
C GLU A 69 -2.92 -27.21 14.20
N GLY A 70 -2.42 -27.95 13.20
CA GLY A 70 -0.99 -28.28 13.06
C GLY A 70 -0.33 -27.88 11.74
N ARG A 71 -1.05 -27.27 10.79
CA ARG A 71 -0.46 -26.90 9.49
C ARG A 71 0.36 -25.60 9.59
N PRO A 72 1.56 -25.51 8.98
CA PRO A 72 2.33 -24.27 8.99
C PRO A 72 1.56 -23.16 8.27
N ARG A 73 1.46 -21.99 8.90
CA ARG A 73 0.84 -20.79 8.33
C ARG A 73 1.70 -19.57 8.60
N PHE A 74 1.61 -18.59 7.73
CA PHE A 74 2.21 -17.27 7.93
C PHE A 74 1.29 -16.18 7.37
N GLU A 75 1.44 -14.97 7.89
CA GLU A 75 0.67 -13.81 7.44
C GLU A 75 1.50 -12.97 6.48
N VAL A 76 0.85 -12.42 5.46
CA VAL A 76 1.46 -11.55 4.46
C VAL A 76 0.66 -10.26 4.38
N VAL A 77 1.34 -9.15 4.62
CA VAL A 77 0.82 -7.80 4.39
C VAL A 77 0.89 -7.50 2.90
N ARG A 78 -0.26 -7.43 2.23
CA ARG A 78 -0.40 -7.29 0.77
C ARG A 78 -0.46 -5.85 0.32
N ASP A 79 0.57 -5.08 0.67
CA ASP A 79 0.72 -3.71 0.17
C ASP A 79 0.79 -3.66 -1.36
N ASP A 80 1.25 -4.72 -2.03
CA ASP A 80 1.22 -4.83 -3.48
C ASP A 80 -0.19 -4.71 -4.10
N LEU A 81 -1.26 -4.99 -3.35
CA LEU A 81 -2.65 -4.87 -3.80
C LEU A 81 -3.24 -3.46 -3.58
N LEU A 82 -2.47 -2.52 -3.01
CA LEU A 82 -2.96 -1.20 -2.64
C LEU A 82 -3.23 -0.28 -3.85
N HIS A 83 -2.46 -0.43 -4.93
CA HIS A 83 -2.64 0.37 -6.16
C HIS A 83 -2.66 -0.57 -7.38
N PRO A 84 -3.62 -0.41 -8.31
CA PRO A 84 -3.81 -1.36 -9.41
C PRO A 84 -2.60 -1.46 -10.36
N LEU A 85 -1.75 -0.43 -10.40
CA LEU A 85 -0.68 -0.29 -11.38
C LEU A 85 0.69 0.05 -10.76
N ALA A 86 0.73 0.41 -9.47
CA ALA A 86 1.96 0.77 -8.77
C ALA A 86 2.19 -0.14 -7.56
N ASN A 87 3.46 -0.42 -7.25
CA ASN A 87 3.80 -1.13 -6.02
C ASN A 87 3.33 -0.31 -4.80
N GLY A 88 2.47 -0.90 -3.96
CA GLY A 88 1.75 -0.11 -2.97
C GLY A 88 2.58 0.48 -1.84
N ASN A 89 3.78 -0.06 -1.54
CA ASN A 89 4.68 0.59 -0.58
C ASN A 89 5.09 2.01 -1.05
N LYS A 90 5.21 2.21 -2.37
CA LYS A 90 5.55 3.51 -2.97
C LYS A 90 4.29 4.33 -3.19
N ALA A 91 3.20 3.71 -3.63
CA ALA A 91 1.91 4.37 -3.78
C ALA A 91 1.46 5.00 -2.45
N ARG A 92 1.56 4.27 -1.33
CA ARG A 92 1.24 4.75 0.03
C ARG A 92 2.00 6.01 0.44
N LYS A 93 3.27 6.14 0.01
CA LYS A 93 4.08 7.34 0.31
C LYS A 93 3.67 8.52 -0.57
N LEU A 94 3.39 8.24 -1.84
CA LEU A 94 2.97 9.25 -2.82
C LEU A 94 1.56 9.75 -2.54
N ASP A 95 0.71 8.90 -1.98
CA ASP A 95 -0.65 9.20 -1.53
C ASP A 95 -0.70 10.40 -0.57
N ALA A 96 0.29 10.52 0.33
CA ALA A 96 0.44 11.70 1.19
C ALA A 96 1.12 12.88 0.50
N LEU A 97 2.09 12.61 -0.39
CA LEU A 97 3.02 13.62 -0.89
C LEU A 97 2.48 14.40 -2.09
N LEU A 98 1.88 13.71 -3.06
CA LEU A 98 1.42 14.33 -4.31
C LEU A 98 0.29 15.35 -4.09
N PRO A 99 -0.71 15.11 -3.22
CA PRO A 99 -1.72 16.12 -2.90
C PRO A 99 -1.11 17.39 -2.32
N LEU A 100 -0.06 17.26 -1.50
CA LEU A 100 0.66 18.41 -0.94
C LEU A 100 1.41 19.20 -2.02
N LEU A 101 2.06 18.50 -2.97
CA LEU A 101 2.75 19.15 -4.09
C LEU A 101 1.76 19.89 -4.99
N ARG A 102 0.61 19.26 -5.29
CA ARG A 102 -0.47 19.89 -6.06
C ARG A 102 -1.00 21.15 -5.37
N ARG A 103 -1.25 21.11 -4.06
CA ARG A 103 -1.70 22.30 -3.29
C ARG A 103 -0.69 23.45 -3.34
N ARG A 104 0.58 23.16 -3.59
CA ARG A 104 1.64 24.17 -3.80
C ARG A 104 1.76 24.64 -5.25
N GLY A 105 0.91 24.15 -6.16
CA GLY A 105 0.92 24.52 -7.58
C GLY A 105 2.02 23.84 -8.38
N ALA A 106 2.56 22.71 -7.92
CA ALA A 106 3.56 21.96 -8.69
C ALA A 106 2.94 21.41 -9.99
N THR A 107 3.61 21.65 -11.11
CA THR A 107 3.22 21.17 -12.45
C THR A 107 4.01 19.93 -12.88
N ASP A 108 5.20 19.75 -12.32
CA ASP A 108 6.13 18.72 -12.71
C ASP A 108 6.71 18.06 -11.46
N VAL A 109 6.87 16.73 -11.52
CA VAL A 109 7.50 15.94 -10.46
C VAL A 109 8.74 15.25 -11.03
N VAL A 110 9.89 15.56 -10.44
CA VAL A 110 11.15 14.90 -10.76
C VAL A 110 11.49 13.92 -9.64
N THR A 111 11.75 12.66 -10.00
CA THR A 111 12.24 11.63 -9.09
C THR A 111 13.37 10.84 -9.75
N CYS A 112 14.08 10.02 -8.99
CA CYS A 112 15.20 9.22 -9.49
C CYS A 112 15.17 7.78 -8.94
N GLY A 113 15.94 6.91 -9.60
CA GLY A 113 16.15 5.52 -9.20
C GLY A 113 16.93 4.74 -10.25
N GLY A 114 17.23 3.47 -9.97
CA GLY A 114 17.82 2.57 -10.95
C GLY A 114 16.85 2.21 -12.08
N CYS A 115 17.34 1.48 -13.11
CA CYS A 115 16.59 1.15 -14.33
C CYS A 115 15.23 0.47 -14.07
N GLN A 116 15.09 -0.30 -12.99
CA GLN A 116 13.86 -1.00 -12.60
C GLN A 116 13.26 -0.44 -11.30
N SER A 117 13.41 0.87 -11.08
CA SER A 117 12.91 1.52 -9.86
C SER A 117 11.38 1.51 -9.79
N ALA A 118 10.84 0.68 -8.90
CA ALA A 118 9.42 0.69 -8.55
C ALA A 118 8.95 2.06 -8.03
N HIS A 119 9.84 2.87 -7.46
CA HIS A 119 9.49 4.22 -7.03
C HIS A 119 9.32 5.19 -8.20
N ALA A 120 10.25 5.15 -9.17
CA ALA A 120 10.18 6.01 -10.35
C ALA A 120 8.93 5.66 -11.17
N ALA A 121 8.69 4.35 -11.37
CA ALA A 121 7.49 3.86 -12.02
C ALA A 121 6.20 4.32 -11.31
N ALA A 122 6.09 4.11 -10.00
CA ALA A 122 4.92 4.54 -9.22
C ALA A 122 4.70 6.05 -9.25
N THR A 123 5.78 6.85 -9.21
CA THR A 123 5.68 8.32 -9.27
C THR A 123 5.11 8.78 -10.61
N GLY A 124 5.64 8.26 -11.72
CA GLY A 124 5.14 8.60 -13.06
C GLY A 124 3.70 8.14 -13.27
N GLU A 125 3.40 6.88 -12.93
CA GLU A 125 2.08 6.29 -13.12
C GLU A 125 1.00 7.04 -12.35
N ILE A 126 1.20 7.27 -11.04
CA ILE A 126 0.24 7.97 -10.18
C ILE A 126 0.11 9.45 -10.57
N TRP A 127 1.21 10.12 -10.93
CA TRP A 127 1.15 11.52 -11.39
C TRP A 127 0.30 11.66 -12.65
N ILE A 128 0.52 10.79 -13.63
CA ILE A 128 -0.22 10.79 -14.89
C ILE A 128 -1.71 10.52 -14.65
N THR A 129 -2.04 9.44 -13.92
CA THR A 129 -3.44 9.02 -13.76
C THR A 129 -4.25 9.98 -12.90
N HIS A 130 -3.70 10.47 -11.79
CA HIS A 130 -4.45 11.26 -10.81
C HIS A 130 -4.33 12.77 -10.96
N PHE A 131 -3.30 13.29 -11.64
CA PHE A 131 -3.06 14.74 -11.70
C PHE A 131 -3.11 15.30 -13.11
N VAL A 132 -2.75 14.52 -14.14
CA VAL A 132 -2.82 14.96 -15.54
C VAL A 132 -4.19 14.65 -16.15
N PHE A 133 -4.64 13.39 -16.07
CA PHE A 133 -5.85 12.94 -16.77
C PHE A 133 -7.17 13.27 -16.03
N LEU A 134 -7.23 13.08 -14.72
CA LEU A 134 -8.45 13.29 -13.93
C LEU A 134 -8.91 14.75 -13.80
N HIS A 135 -8.13 15.72 -14.27
CA HIS A 135 -8.43 17.16 -14.16
C HIS A 135 -8.37 17.93 -15.49
N SER A 136 -8.25 17.23 -16.63
CA SER A 136 -8.40 17.82 -17.97
C SER A 136 -9.84 17.77 -18.52
N THR A 137 -10.81 17.40 -17.68
CA THR A 137 -12.26 17.37 -17.96
C THR A 137 -13.00 18.25 -16.98
#